data_AF-E6LSJ8-F1
#
_entry.id   AF-E6LSJ8-F1
#
_cell.length_a   1.000
_cell.length_b   1.000
_cell.length_c   1.000
_cell.angle_alpha   90.00
_cell.angle_beta   90.00
_cell.angle_gamma   90.00
#
_symmetry.space_group_name_H-M   'P 1'
#
loop_
_entity.id
_entity.type
_entity.pdbx_description
1 polymer ?
#
loop_
_entity_poly.entity_id
_entity_poly.type
_entity_poly.pdbx_seq_one_letter_code
_entity_poly.pdbx_strand_id
1 'polypeptide(L)'
;MGRKYWQIIRDNWPAYDKKLTPTNTMGAVAEMFRLWEGTVRSDHPARSVAAWGKNALYLTKNHDLSDILGKASPVGRLYELDGKVLLIGVGYDKNTSLHLADTVANYGGKHNVTEHSAVMEEGKRVWKAYETLYV
;
A
#
# COMPACT_ATOMS: atom_id res chain seq x y z
N MET A 1 24.49 4.43 0.53
CA MET A 1 24.24 5.78 -0.04
C MET A 1 24.38 6.80 1.09
N GLY A 2 25.15 7.88 0.90
CA GLY A 2 25.43 8.84 1.98
C GLY A 2 24.33 9.88 2.21
N ARG A 3 24.26 10.46 3.41
CA ARG A 3 23.28 11.49 3.82
C ARG A 3 23.21 12.70 2.87
N LYS A 4 24.31 13.02 2.17
CA LYS A 4 24.38 14.12 1.19
C LYS A 4 23.37 14.03 0.03
N TYR A 5 22.88 12.82 -0.29
CA TYR A 5 21.91 12.63 -1.38
C TYR A 5 20.46 12.70 -0.94
N TRP A 6 20.18 12.74 0.36
CA TRP A 6 18.80 12.66 0.85
C TRP A 6 17.93 13.80 0.35
N GLN A 7 18.42 15.04 0.40
CA GLN A 7 17.64 16.19 -0.06
C GLN A 7 17.38 16.11 -1.57
N ILE A 8 18.41 15.76 -2.36
CA ILE A 8 18.26 15.58 -3.81
C ILE A 8 17.18 14.53 -4.13
N ILE A 9 17.15 13.40 -3.41
CA ILE A 9 16.10 12.39 -3.57
C ILE A 9 14.74 12.95 -3.16
N ARG A 10 14.65 13.62 -2.01
CA ARG A 10 13.39 14.21 -1.52
C ARG A 10 12.84 15.28 -2.46
N ASP A 11 13.68 15.98 -3.20
CA ASP A 11 13.27 17.00 -4.15
C ASP A 11 12.85 16.39 -5.50
N ASN A 12 13.48 15.29 -5.92
CA ASN A 12 13.36 14.77 -7.29
C ASN A 12 12.64 13.41 -7.41
N TRP A 13 12.41 12.67 -6.33
CA TRP A 13 11.69 11.40 -6.40
C TRP A 13 10.27 11.62 -6.93
N PRO A 14 9.85 10.92 -7.99
CA PRO A 14 8.55 11.17 -8.61
C PRO A 14 7.42 10.86 -7.63
N ALA A 15 6.37 11.67 -7.68
CA ALA A 15 5.15 11.33 -6.96
C ALA A 15 4.56 10.03 -7.52
N TYR A 16 3.93 9.26 -6.63
CA TYR A 16 3.20 8.08 -7.02
C TYR A 16 2.09 8.43 -8.02
N ASP A 17 2.03 7.64 -9.10
CA ASP A 17 0.96 7.67 -10.09
C ASP A 17 0.46 6.24 -10.30
N LYS A 18 -0.84 6.03 -10.14
CA LYS A 18 -1.47 4.70 -10.22
C LYS A 18 -1.19 3.96 -11.52
N LYS A 19 -1.10 4.71 -12.63
CA LYS A 19 -0.89 4.19 -13.98
C LYS A 19 0.59 3.94 -14.24
N LEU A 20 1.44 4.91 -13.90
CA LEU A 20 2.85 4.91 -14.29
C LEU A 20 3.76 4.19 -13.30
N THR A 21 3.50 4.26 -11.99
CA THR A 21 4.39 3.67 -10.97
C THR A 21 4.28 2.14 -11.02
N PRO A 22 5.36 1.41 -11.33
CA PRO A 22 5.32 -0.05 -11.35
C PRO A 22 5.18 -0.63 -9.94
N THR A 23 4.81 -1.90 -9.86
CA THR A 23 4.99 -2.66 -8.61
C THR A 23 6.48 -2.96 -8.40
N ASN A 24 6.92 -2.96 -7.15
CA ASN A 24 8.26 -3.41 -6.77
C ASN A 24 8.10 -4.63 -5.86
N THR A 25 8.91 -5.67 -6.07
CA THR A 25 8.95 -6.93 -5.30
C THR A 25 7.64 -7.75 -5.17
N MET A 26 6.53 -7.35 -5.81
CA MET A 26 5.24 -8.06 -5.75
C MET A 26 5.07 -9.21 -6.75
N GLY A 27 5.93 -9.27 -7.78
CA GLY A 27 5.91 -10.32 -8.82
C GLY A 27 5.12 -9.95 -10.08
N ALA A 28 5.38 -10.68 -11.16
CA ALA A 28 4.85 -10.39 -12.50
C ALA A 28 3.32 -10.45 -12.59
N VAL A 29 2.67 -11.33 -11.81
CA VAL A 29 1.21 -11.44 -11.78
C VAL A 29 0.56 -10.17 -11.23
N ALA A 30 1.11 -9.59 -10.16
CA ALA A 30 0.60 -8.35 -9.58
C ALA A 30 0.76 -7.16 -10.56
N GLU A 31 1.89 -7.10 -11.26
CA GLU A 31 2.17 -6.07 -12.26
C GLU A 31 1.21 -6.16 -13.45
N MET A 32 1.00 -7.37 -13.98
CA MET A 32 0.04 -7.61 -15.05
C MET A 32 -1.40 -7.30 -14.59
N PHE A 33 -1.79 -7.78 -13.41
CA PHE A 33 -3.15 -7.61 -12.88
C PHE A 33 -3.52 -6.13 -12.69
N ARG A 34 -2.60 -5.29 -12.19
CA ARG A 34 -2.86 -3.84 -12.03
C ARG A 34 -3.05 -3.10 -13.36
N LEU A 35 -2.57 -3.66 -14.47
CA LEU A 35 -2.69 -3.10 -15.83
C LEU A 35 -3.89 -3.68 -16.58
N TRP A 36 -4.54 -4.72 -16.04
CA TRP A 36 -5.70 -5.35 -16.67
C TRP A 36 -6.87 -4.38 -16.80
N GLU A 37 -7.60 -4.45 -17.91
CA GLU A 37 -8.71 -3.56 -18.19
C GLU A 37 -9.81 -3.66 -17.11
N GLY A 38 -10.20 -2.50 -16.57
CA GLY A 38 -11.18 -2.40 -15.49
C GLY A 38 -10.61 -2.58 -14.09
N THR A 39 -9.32 -2.88 -13.94
CA THR A 39 -8.68 -2.92 -12.61
C THR A 39 -8.52 -1.50 -12.07
N VAL A 40 -8.85 -1.33 -10.78
CA VAL A 40 -8.66 -0.08 -10.03
C VAL A 40 -7.52 -0.27 -9.05
N ARG A 41 -6.73 0.78 -8.82
CA ARG A 41 -5.64 0.80 -7.85
C ARG A 41 -5.87 1.86 -6.77
N SER A 42 -5.52 1.54 -5.53
CA SER A 42 -5.59 2.49 -4.42
C SER A 42 -4.49 3.55 -4.45
N ASP A 43 -4.70 4.65 -3.73
CA ASP A 43 -3.85 5.86 -3.74
C ASP A 43 -2.55 5.73 -2.93
N HIS A 44 -2.40 4.68 -2.12
CA HIS A 44 -1.23 4.59 -1.25
C HIS A 44 0.07 4.38 -2.06
N PRO A 45 1.08 5.27 -1.94
CA PRO A 45 2.30 5.25 -2.75
C PRO A 45 3.18 4.01 -2.56
N ALA A 46 3.32 3.53 -1.31
CA ALA A 46 4.18 2.39 -0.98
C ALA A 46 3.46 1.05 -0.71
N ARG A 47 2.14 1.07 -0.51
CA ARG A 47 1.32 -0.10 -0.13
C ARG A 47 0.06 -0.24 -0.99
N SER A 48 0.07 0.29 -2.20
CA SER A 48 -1.09 0.25 -3.11
C SER A 48 -1.63 -1.18 -3.31
N VAL A 49 -2.95 -1.29 -3.44
CA VAL A 49 -3.67 -2.53 -3.75
C VAL A 49 -4.43 -2.33 -5.06
N ALA A 50 -4.37 -3.34 -5.92
CA ALA A 50 -5.18 -3.41 -7.13
C ALA A 50 -6.40 -4.32 -6.90
N ALA A 51 -7.55 -3.97 -7.46
CA ALA A 51 -8.77 -4.74 -7.35
C ALA A 51 -9.59 -4.68 -8.64
N TRP A 52 -10.30 -5.76 -8.94
CA TRP A 52 -11.14 -5.87 -10.13
C TRP A 52 -12.51 -6.46 -9.76
N GLY A 53 -13.55 -6.09 -10.50
CA GLY A 53 -14.91 -6.58 -10.32
C GLY A 53 -15.77 -5.76 -9.36
N LYS A 54 -16.88 -6.35 -8.89
CA LYS A 54 -17.99 -5.64 -8.21
C LYS A 54 -17.60 -4.76 -7.03
N ASN A 55 -16.57 -5.16 -6.28
CA ASN A 55 -16.13 -4.48 -5.05
C ASN A 55 -14.84 -3.65 -5.25
N ALA A 56 -14.32 -3.53 -6.47
CA ALA A 56 -13.01 -2.91 -6.72
C ALA A 56 -12.91 -1.49 -6.14
N LEU A 57 -13.87 -0.62 -6.47
CA LEU A 57 -13.91 0.76 -5.97
C LEU A 57 -14.01 0.82 -4.44
N TYR A 58 -14.83 -0.04 -3.85
CA TYR A 58 -14.97 -0.10 -2.39
C TYR A 58 -13.66 -0.55 -1.72
N LEU A 59 -12.99 -1.57 -2.27
CA LEU A 59 -11.72 -2.07 -1.74
C LEU A 59 -10.58 -1.06 -1.87
N THR A 60 -10.57 -0.22 -2.91
CA THR A 60 -9.43 0.67 -3.18
C THR A 60 -9.62 2.14 -2.74
N LYS A 61 -10.85 2.58 -2.42
CA LYS A 61 -11.11 3.99 -2.06
C LYS A 61 -10.39 4.40 -0.77
N ASN A 62 -9.99 5.67 -0.66
CA ASN A 62 -9.50 6.28 0.59
C ASN A 62 -8.47 5.41 1.33
N HIS A 63 -7.48 4.86 0.60
CA HIS A 63 -6.40 4.13 1.23
C HIS A 63 -5.45 5.12 1.90
N ASP A 64 -5.63 5.28 3.21
CA ASP A 64 -4.93 6.24 4.03
C ASP A 64 -3.42 5.96 4.09
N LEU A 65 -2.61 7.01 4.29
CA LEU A 65 -1.16 6.88 4.39
C LEU A 65 -0.71 6.23 5.71
N SER A 66 -1.48 6.45 6.77
CA SER A 66 -1.16 5.97 8.11
C SER A 66 -1.84 4.63 8.42
N ASP A 67 -3.06 4.39 7.91
CA ASP A 67 -3.74 3.09 7.99
C ASP A 67 -3.51 2.21 6.75
N ILE A 68 -2.31 1.66 6.65
CA ILE A 68 -1.86 0.91 5.46
C ILE A 68 -2.46 -0.49 5.35
N LEU A 69 -2.76 -1.14 6.49
CA LEU A 69 -3.16 -2.55 6.57
C LEU A 69 -4.18 -2.83 7.69
N GLY A 70 -4.66 -1.78 8.38
CA GLY A 70 -5.65 -1.91 9.44
C GLY A 70 -7.09 -1.87 8.94
N LYS A 71 -8.02 -1.50 9.82
CA LYS A 71 -9.45 -1.69 9.61
C LYS A 71 -10.01 -0.89 8.42
N ALA A 72 -9.52 0.34 8.19
CA ALA A 72 -10.01 1.15 7.07
C ALA A 72 -9.27 0.86 5.75
N SER A 73 -8.18 0.10 5.80
CA SER A 73 -7.37 -0.29 4.64
C SER A 73 -8.13 -1.23 3.68
N PRO A 74 -7.60 -1.45 2.46
CA PRO A 74 -8.12 -2.48 1.55
C PRO A 74 -8.18 -3.88 2.17
N VAL A 75 -7.23 -4.24 3.04
CA VAL A 75 -7.20 -5.55 3.71
C VAL A 75 -8.30 -5.64 4.78
N GLY A 76 -8.50 -4.58 5.56
CA GLY A 76 -9.61 -4.51 6.52
C GLY A 76 -10.97 -4.66 5.85
N ARG A 77 -11.18 -3.98 4.72
CA ARG A 77 -12.41 -4.12 3.92
C ARG A 77 -12.57 -5.48 3.27
N LEU A 78 -11.48 -6.13 2.85
CA LEU A 78 -11.53 -7.50 2.36
C LEU A 78 -11.98 -8.47 3.47
N TYR A 79 -11.51 -8.25 4.70
CA TYR A 79 -11.92 -9.01 5.87
C TYR A 79 -13.41 -8.82 6.19
N GLU A 80 -13.92 -7.57 6.15
CA GLU A 80 -15.36 -7.28 6.33
C GLU A 80 -16.27 -7.95 5.27
N LEU A 81 -15.72 -8.28 4.11
CA LEU A 81 -16.43 -8.96 3.01
C LEU A 81 -16.31 -10.48 3.04
N ASP A 82 -15.81 -11.08 4.14
CA ASP A 82 -15.48 -12.51 4.23
C ASP A 82 -14.58 -12.98 3.08
N GLY A 83 -13.64 -12.12 2.68
CA GLY A 83 -12.72 -12.38 1.58
C GLY A 83 -11.79 -13.55 1.86
N LYS A 84 -11.36 -14.23 0.79
CA LYS A 84 -10.43 -15.36 0.87
C LYS A 84 -9.06 -14.96 0.36
N VAL A 85 -8.02 -15.48 1.00
CA VAL A 85 -6.63 -15.34 0.55
C VAL A 85 -6.18 -16.65 -0.09
N LEU A 86 -5.61 -16.54 -1.29
CA LEU A 86 -5.09 -17.66 -2.06
C LEU A 86 -3.58 -17.49 -2.23
N LEU A 87 -2.81 -18.45 -1.73
CA LEU A 87 -1.36 -18.52 -1.90
C LEU A 87 -1.05 -19.62 -2.91
N ILE A 88 -0.43 -19.28 -4.04
CA ILE A 88 -0.05 -20.23 -5.09
C ILE A 88 1.47 -20.23 -5.22
N GLY A 89 2.11 -21.34 -4.87
CA GLY A 89 3.56 -21.50 -4.98
C GLY A 89 4.38 -20.64 -3.99
N VAL A 90 3.76 -20.08 -2.96
CA VAL A 90 4.39 -19.23 -1.93
C VAL A 90 3.94 -19.61 -0.53
N GLY A 91 4.74 -19.23 0.47
CA GLY A 91 4.44 -19.43 1.90
C GLY A 91 3.74 -18.24 2.55
N TYR A 92 3.51 -18.36 3.86
CA TYR A 92 2.89 -17.31 4.67
C TYR A 92 3.71 -16.02 4.78
N ASP A 93 5.02 -16.08 4.50
CA ASP A 93 5.88 -14.89 4.40
C ASP A 93 5.43 -13.93 3.28
N LYS A 94 4.60 -14.39 2.35
CA LYS A 94 3.97 -13.58 1.30
C LYS A 94 2.50 -13.25 1.56
N ASN A 95 1.99 -13.55 2.76
CA ASN A 95 0.60 -13.27 3.11
C ASN A 95 0.44 -11.91 3.81
N THR A 96 0.24 -10.86 3.01
CA THR A 96 0.02 -9.49 3.51
C THR A 96 -1.21 -9.36 4.41
N SER A 97 -2.22 -10.24 4.30
CA SER A 97 -3.44 -10.11 5.11
C SER A 97 -3.20 -10.36 6.60
N LEU A 98 -2.14 -11.09 6.95
CA LEU A 98 -1.80 -11.36 8.34
C LEU A 98 -1.50 -10.07 9.12
N HIS A 99 -1.00 -9.04 8.46
CA HIS A 99 -0.69 -7.76 9.10
C HIS A 99 -1.92 -7.00 9.60
N LEU A 100 -3.14 -7.35 9.16
CA LEU A 100 -4.35 -6.86 9.82
C LEU A 100 -4.37 -7.29 11.30
N ALA A 101 -3.90 -8.50 11.61
CA ALA A 101 -3.79 -8.98 12.98
C ALA A 101 -2.84 -8.10 13.81
N ASP A 102 -1.70 -7.70 13.25
CA ASP A 102 -0.74 -6.80 13.92
C ASP A 102 -1.38 -5.46 14.30
N THR A 103 -2.27 -4.97 13.44
CA THR A 103 -2.97 -3.69 13.68
C THR A 103 -4.03 -3.77 14.75
N VAL A 104 -4.66 -4.93 14.96
CA VAL A 104 -5.74 -5.10 15.96
C VAL A 104 -5.26 -5.69 17.28
N ALA A 105 -4.17 -6.46 17.26
CA ALA A 105 -3.60 -7.07 18.45
C ALA A 105 -2.97 -6.04 19.39
N ASN A 106 -2.94 -6.36 20.68
CA ASN A 106 -2.20 -5.62 21.69
C ASN A 106 -1.02 -6.46 22.18
N TYR A 107 0.21 -5.98 21.98
CA TYR A 107 1.43 -6.69 22.34
C TYR A 107 2.55 -5.69 22.68
N GLY A 108 3.46 -6.09 23.58
CA GLY A 108 4.42 -5.20 24.25
C GLY A 108 5.52 -4.55 23.38
N GLY A 109 5.53 -4.81 22.07
CA GLY A 109 6.48 -4.21 21.11
C GLY A 109 5.82 -3.38 20.01
N LYS A 110 4.50 -3.21 20.06
CA LYS A 110 3.73 -2.50 19.04
C LYS A 110 4.10 -1.01 19.06
N HIS A 111 4.55 -0.48 17.93
CA HIS A 111 4.92 0.93 17.80
C HIS A 111 4.74 1.40 16.34
N ASN A 112 4.63 2.71 16.17
CA ASN A 112 4.59 3.33 14.86
C ASN A 112 5.98 3.79 14.42
N VAL A 113 6.16 3.94 13.12
CA VAL A 113 7.32 4.54 12.47
C VAL A 113 6.88 5.65 11.51
N THR A 114 7.74 6.66 11.35
CA THR A 114 7.53 7.71 10.34
C THR A 114 8.06 7.23 8.99
N GLU A 115 7.15 6.98 8.05
CA GLU A 115 7.49 6.77 6.65
C GLU A 115 7.36 8.07 5.86
N HIS A 116 7.92 8.07 4.65
CA HIS A 116 7.86 9.20 3.74
C HIS A 116 7.59 8.74 2.32
N SER A 117 6.77 9.48 1.59
CA SER A 117 6.53 9.25 0.16
C SER A 117 6.34 10.56 -0.58
N ALA A 118 6.68 10.56 -1.87
CA ALA A 118 6.27 11.61 -2.79
C ALA A 118 4.83 11.31 -3.27
N VAL A 119 3.92 12.27 -3.07
CA VAL A 119 2.51 12.17 -3.45
C VAL A 119 2.07 13.38 -4.26
N MET A 120 0.95 13.26 -4.98
CA MET A 120 0.29 14.39 -5.64
C MET A 120 -0.84 14.92 -4.76
N GLU A 121 -0.78 16.19 -4.39
CA GLU A 121 -1.84 16.90 -3.68
C GLU A 121 -2.19 18.16 -4.47
N GLU A 122 -3.47 18.32 -4.83
CA GLU A 122 -3.96 19.49 -5.59
C GLU A 122 -3.13 19.80 -6.85
N GLY A 123 -2.68 18.74 -7.55
CA GLY A 123 -1.87 18.86 -8.77
C GLY A 123 -0.40 19.21 -8.53
N LYS A 124 0.07 19.23 -7.27
CA LYS A 124 1.46 19.49 -6.90
C LYS A 124 2.10 18.27 -6.24
N ARG A 125 3.37 18.05 -6.56
CA ARG A 125 4.18 16.98 -5.94
C ARG A 125 4.64 17.42 -4.56
N VAL A 126 4.32 16.65 -3.53
CA VAL A 126 4.64 16.90 -2.12
C VAL A 126 5.42 15.73 -1.54
N TRP A 127 6.50 16.02 -0.81
CA TRP A 127 7.18 15.02 0.01
C TRP A 127 6.49 14.94 1.37
N LYS A 128 5.71 13.88 1.60
CA LYS A 128 4.84 13.76 2.76
C LYS A 128 5.40 12.76 3.76
N ALA A 129 5.45 13.16 5.03
CA ALA A 129 5.71 12.28 6.16
C ALA A 129 4.38 11.80 6.74
N TYR A 130 4.33 10.56 7.19
CA TYR A 130 3.17 9.97 7.85
C TYR A 130 3.62 8.88 8.82
N GLU A 131 2.89 8.73 9.93
CA GLU A 131 3.15 7.67 10.90
C GLU A 131 2.30 6.45 10.56
N THR A 132 2.91 5.26 10.50
CA THR A 132 2.23 4.00 10.26
C THR A 132 2.72 2.96 11.26
N LEU A 133 1.93 1.91 11.49
CA LEU A 133 2.36 0.77 12.28
C LEU A 133 3.63 0.14 11.67
N TYR A 134 4.60 -0.16 12.53
CA TYR A 134 5.75 -0.97 12.14
C TYR A 134 5.34 -2.45 12.02
N VAL A 135 5.40 -2.98 10.80
CA VAL A 135 5.04 -4.36 10.43
C VAL A 135 6.09 -4.98 9.52
#